data_AF-A0A7J8DSQ4-F1
#
_entry.id   AF-A0A7J8DSQ4-F1
#
_cell.length_a   1.000
_cell.length_b   1.000
_cell.length_c   1.000
_cell.angle_alpha   90.00
_cell.angle_beta   90.00
_cell.angle_gamma   90.00
#
_symmetry.space_group_name_H-M   'P 1'
#
loop_
_entity.id
_entity.type
_entity.pdbx_description
1 polymer ?
#
loop_
_entity_poly.entity_id
_entity_poly.type
_entity_poly.pdbx_seq_one_letter_code
_entity_poly.pdbx_strand_id
1 'polypeptide(L)'
;MQKAQQVSQGLDVLTAKVENAARKLEAMTNSKQSIAKKIDAAQNWLADPNGGPEGEEQIRGALAEARKIAELCDDPKERDDILRSLGEIAALTSKLADLRRQGKGDSPEARALAKQVATALQNLQTKTNRTVANSRPAKAAVHLEGKIEQAQRWIDNPTVDDRGVGQAAIRGLVAEGHRLANVMMGPYRQDLLAKCDRVDQLTAQLADLAARGEGESPQARALASQLQDSLKDLKAQMQEAMTQEVSDVFSDTTTPIKLLAVAATAPPDAPNREEVFDERAANFENHSGRLGATAEKAAAVGTANKSTVEGIQASVKTARELTPQVVSAARILLRNPGNQAAYEHFETMKNQWIDNVEKMTGLVDEAIDTKSLLDASEEAIKKDLDKCKVAMANIQPQMLVAGATSIARRANRILLVAKREVENSEDPKFREAVKAASDELSKTISPMVMDAKAVAGNISDPGLQKSFLDSGYRILGAVAKVREAFQPQEPDFPPPPPDLEQLRLTDELAPPKPPLPEGEVPPPRPPPPEEKDEEFPEQKAGEVINQPMMMAARQLHDEARKWSSKVSNEVFLEKG
;
A
#
# COMPACT_ATOMS: atom_id res chain seq x y z
N MET A 1 31.84 -1.81 22.67
CA MET A 1 31.70 -0.38 23.00
C MET A 1 32.04 0.54 21.82
N GLN A 2 33.22 0.45 21.18
CA GLN A 2 33.62 1.37 20.10
C GLN A 2 32.68 1.41 18.89
N LYS A 3 32.20 0.24 18.40
CA LYS A 3 31.19 0.19 17.32
C LYS A 3 29.85 0.80 17.71
N ALA A 4 29.39 0.60 18.95
CA ALA A 4 28.15 1.19 19.43
C ALA A 4 28.26 2.72 19.54
N GLN A 5 29.42 3.22 19.96
CA GLN A 5 29.70 4.66 20.01
C GLN A 5 29.78 5.28 18.60
N GLN A 6 30.37 4.58 17.63
CA GLN A 6 30.35 4.99 16.22
C GLN A 6 28.94 5.03 15.65
N VAL A 7 28.10 4.03 15.96
CA VAL A 7 26.68 4.02 15.56
C VAL A 7 25.91 5.18 16.19
N SER A 8 26.13 5.45 17.49
CA SER A 8 25.51 6.58 18.18
C SER A 8 25.86 7.92 17.53
N GLN A 9 27.15 8.16 17.28
CA GLN A 9 27.61 9.37 16.60
C GLN A 9 27.04 9.49 15.18
N GLY A 10 26.95 8.37 14.45
CA GLY A 10 26.31 8.33 13.14
C GLY A 10 24.82 8.68 13.20
N LEU A 11 24.11 8.20 14.22
CA LEU A 11 22.69 8.50 14.46
C LEU A 11 22.47 9.98 14.78
N ASP A 12 23.34 10.59 15.59
CA ASP A 12 23.28 12.03 15.91
C ASP A 12 23.45 12.87 14.64
N VAL A 13 24.42 12.52 13.79
CA VAL A 13 24.66 13.20 12.51
C VAL A 13 23.47 13.04 11.56
N LEU A 14 22.88 11.84 11.47
CA LEU A 14 21.69 11.59 10.66
C LEU A 14 20.48 12.37 11.17
N THR A 15 20.26 12.40 12.49
CA THR A 15 19.17 13.14 13.13
C THR A 15 19.30 14.63 12.83
N ALA A 16 20.49 15.21 13.01
CA ALA A 16 20.75 16.60 12.69
C ALA A 16 20.50 16.93 11.20
N LYS A 17 20.86 16.02 10.28
CA LYS A 17 20.58 16.17 8.85
C LYS A 17 19.08 16.15 8.54
N VAL A 18 18.34 15.19 9.11
CA VAL A 18 16.89 15.07 8.92
C VAL A 18 16.16 16.29 9.49
N GLU A 19 16.52 16.73 10.69
CA GLU A 19 15.96 17.94 11.29
C GLU A 19 16.24 19.19 10.47
N ASN A 20 17.44 19.33 9.91
CA ASN A 20 17.78 20.47 9.07
C ASN A 20 16.97 20.45 7.75
N ALA A 21 16.84 19.28 7.12
CA ALA A 21 16.02 19.12 5.93
C ALA A 21 14.53 19.41 6.21
N ALA A 22 14.00 18.94 7.34
CA ALA A 22 12.63 19.21 7.77
C ALA A 22 12.39 20.71 8.01
N ARG A 23 13.29 21.36 8.78
CA ARG A 23 13.25 22.81 9.05
C ARG A 23 13.31 23.62 7.76
N LYS A 24 14.18 23.24 6.83
CA LYS A 24 14.31 23.86 5.50
C LYS A 24 12.99 23.78 4.72
N LEU A 25 12.40 22.59 4.61
CA LEU A 25 11.15 22.39 3.88
C LEU A 25 9.96 23.11 4.54
N GLU A 26 9.92 23.14 5.86
CA GLU A 26 8.93 23.88 6.65
C GLU A 26 9.05 25.39 6.39
N ALA A 27 10.27 25.95 6.47
CA ALA A 27 10.53 27.36 6.18
C ALA A 27 10.09 27.73 4.76
N MET A 28 10.45 26.92 3.75
CA MET A 28 10.01 27.12 2.37
C MET A 28 8.49 27.05 2.21
N THR A 29 7.83 26.14 2.92
CA THR A 29 6.35 26.00 2.89
C THR A 29 5.66 27.20 3.55
N ASN A 30 6.21 27.70 4.65
CA ASN A 30 5.71 28.90 5.34
C ASN A 30 5.90 30.14 4.48
N SER A 31 7.07 30.33 3.87
CA SER A 31 7.33 31.42 2.92
C SER A 31 6.40 31.34 1.71
N LYS A 32 6.13 30.14 1.16
CA LYS A 32 5.15 29.94 0.09
C LYS A 32 3.75 30.43 0.47
N GLN A 33 3.26 30.06 1.65
CA GLN A 33 1.95 30.52 2.13
C GLN A 33 1.91 32.03 2.37
N SER A 34 3.01 32.59 2.89
CA SER A 34 3.15 34.03 3.13
C SER A 34 3.15 34.83 1.82
N ILE A 35 3.87 34.37 0.80
CA ILE A 35 3.88 34.97 -0.55
C ILE A 35 2.46 35.04 -1.12
N ALA A 36 1.69 33.94 -1.04
CA ALA A 36 0.32 33.91 -1.54
C ALA A 36 -0.54 35.01 -0.88
N LYS A 37 -0.57 35.05 0.46
CA LYS A 37 -1.33 36.06 1.21
C LYS A 37 -0.92 37.50 0.87
N LYS A 38 0.38 37.74 0.69
CA LYS A 38 0.92 39.07 0.39
C LYS A 38 0.64 39.51 -1.04
N ILE A 39 0.69 38.58 -2.01
CA ILE A 39 0.31 38.85 -3.39
C ILE A 39 -1.18 39.18 -3.46
N ASP A 40 -2.05 38.42 -2.78
CA ASP A 40 -3.49 38.70 -2.75
C ASP A 40 -3.78 40.10 -2.20
N ALA A 41 -3.11 40.51 -1.12
CA ALA A 41 -3.21 41.86 -0.58
C ALA A 41 -2.67 42.94 -1.55
N ALA A 42 -1.58 42.64 -2.26
CA ALA A 42 -0.99 43.55 -3.24
C ALA A 42 -1.87 43.70 -4.51
N GLN A 43 -2.62 42.68 -4.93
CA GLN A 43 -3.54 42.78 -6.07
C GLN A 43 -4.62 43.84 -5.86
N ASN A 44 -5.18 43.91 -4.64
CA ASN A 44 -6.15 44.94 -4.28
C ASN A 44 -5.55 46.36 -4.37
N TRP A 45 -4.30 46.52 -3.96
CA TRP A 45 -3.57 47.79 -4.06
C TRP A 45 -3.18 48.18 -5.50
N LEU A 46 -2.87 47.19 -6.34
CA LEU A 46 -2.57 47.42 -7.76
C LEU A 46 -3.82 47.85 -8.53
N ALA A 47 -5.00 47.41 -8.10
CA ALA A 47 -6.29 47.80 -8.66
C ALA A 47 -6.74 49.22 -8.26
N ASP A 48 -6.23 49.76 -7.15
CA ASP A 48 -6.51 51.13 -6.69
C ASP A 48 -5.42 52.13 -7.16
N PRO A 49 -5.76 53.07 -8.07
CA PRO A 49 -4.83 54.12 -8.53
C PRO A 49 -4.32 55.04 -7.42
N ASN A 50 -5.04 55.16 -6.30
CA ASN A 50 -4.72 56.02 -5.17
C ASN A 50 -4.14 55.25 -3.96
N GLY A 51 -3.79 53.98 -4.14
CA GLY A 51 -3.35 53.12 -3.05
C GLY A 51 -2.10 53.66 -2.33
N GLY A 52 -2.14 53.66 -0.99
CA GLY A 52 -1.08 54.16 -0.11
C GLY A 52 0.14 53.23 0.05
N PRO A 53 1.13 53.56 0.90
CA PRO A 53 2.40 52.82 1.00
C PRO A 53 2.26 51.37 1.51
N GLU A 54 1.13 51.02 2.12
CA GLU A 54 0.85 49.69 2.68
C GLU A 54 0.94 48.58 1.63
N GLY A 55 0.49 48.82 0.40
CA GLY A 55 0.59 47.82 -0.67
C GLY A 55 1.99 47.61 -1.21
N GLU A 56 2.82 48.67 -1.22
CA GLU A 56 4.25 48.55 -1.52
C GLU A 56 4.96 47.70 -0.47
N GLU A 57 4.56 47.81 0.80
CA GLU A 57 5.07 46.98 1.88
C GLU A 57 4.66 45.50 1.72
N GLN A 58 3.44 45.21 1.25
CA GLN A 58 3.05 43.84 0.93
C GLN A 58 3.88 43.24 -0.21
N ILE A 59 4.13 44.01 -1.28
CA ILE A 59 5.00 43.59 -2.38
C ILE A 59 6.43 43.34 -1.87
N ARG A 60 7.00 44.29 -1.10
CA ARG A 60 8.34 44.14 -0.51
C ARG A 60 8.43 42.90 0.39
N GLY A 61 7.39 42.65 1.18
CA GLY A 61 7.27 41.44 2.00
C GLY A 61 7.21 40.16 1.17
N ALA A 62 6.48 40.15 0.05
CA ALA A 62 6.43 39.00 -0.85
C ALA A 62 7.80 38.73 -1.48
N LEU A 63 8.53 39.78 -1.88
CA LEU A 63 9.89 39.65 -2.42
C LEU A 63 10.89 39.13 -1.36
N ALA A 64 10.75 39.56 -0.10
CA ALA A 64 11.59 39.07 1.00
C ALA A 64 11.36 37.58 1.28
N GLU A 65 10.11 37.12 1.28
CA GLU A 65 9.79 35.69 1.44
C GLU A 65 10.24 34.86 0.24
N ALA A 66 10.11 35.37 -0.98
CA ALA A 66 10.61 34.71 -2.17
C ALA A 66 12.16 34.63 -2.19
N ARG A 67 12.85 35.62 -1.61
CA ARG A 67 14.31 35.58 -1.40
C ARG A 67 14.70 34.45 -0.44
N LYS A 68 13.97 34.25 0.66
CA LYS A 68 14.20 33.11 1.57
C LYS A 68 14.07 31.77 0.84
N ILE A 69 13.07 31.62 -0.04
CA ILE A 69 12.93 30.41 -0.87
C ILE A 69 14.14 30.22 -1.79
N ALA A 70 14.64 31.30 -2.40
CA ALA A 70 15.83 31.24 -3.24
C ALA A 70 17.10 30.88 -2.45
N GLU A 71 17.29 31.41 -1.24
CA GLU A 71 18.41 31.09 -0.36
C GLU A 71 18.40 29.62 0.11
N LEU A 72 17.20 29.05 0.27
CA LEU A 72 17.00 27.65 0.59
C LEU A 72 16.94 26.75 -0.65
N CYS A 73 17.08 27.28 -1.87
CA CYS A 73 17.03 26.46 -3.09
C CYS A 73 18.39 25.79 -3.37
N ASP A 74 18.38 24.48 -3.64
CA ASP A 74 19.59 23.73 -3.99
C ASP A 74 19.95 23.85 -5.48
N ASP A 75 18.98 24.14 -6.36
CA ASP A 75 19.20 24.30 -7.79
C ASP A 75 19.63 25.76 -8.11
N PRO A 76 20.87 25.98 -8.58
CA PRO A 76 21.36 27.32 -8.90
C PRO A 76 20.52 28.02 -9.99
N LYS A 77 19.99 27.28 -10.97
CA LYS A 77 19.20 27.86 -12.06
C LYS A 77 17.87 28.40 -11.55
N GLU A 78 17.17 27.63 -10.72
CA GLU A 78 15.90 28.07 -10.13
C GLU A 78 16.11 29.24 -9.18
N ARG A 79 17.16 29.18 -8.36
CA ARG A 79 17.56 30.29 -7.48
C ARG A 79 17.78 31.57 -8.27
N ASP A 80 18.60 31.52 -9.31
CA ASP A 80 18.98 32.70 -10.08
C ASP A 80 17.78 33.27 -10.87
N ASP A 81 16.88 32.41 -11.34
CA ASP A 81 15.63 32.80 -11.99
C ASP A 81 14.64 33.50 -11.03
N ILE A 82 14.58 33.07 -9.77
CA ILE A 82 13.80 33.76 -8.73
C ILE A 82 14.43 35.12 -8.45
N LEU A 83 15.75 35.17 -8.18
CA LEU A 83 16.46 36.41 -7.86
C LEU A 83 16.33 37.47 -8.97
N ARG A 84 16.38 37.05 -10.25
CA ARG A 84 16.15 37.94 -11.39
C ARG A 84 14.74 38.54 -11.36
N SER A 85 13.71 37.73 -11.09
CA SER A 85 12.33 38.21 -10.96
C SER A 85 12.15 39.15 -9.77
N LEU A 86 12.88 38.96 -8.67
CA LEU A 86 12.83 39.90 -7.54
C LEU A 86 13.31 41.30 -7.96
N GLY A 87 14.41 41.38 -8.71
CA GLY A 87 14.96 42.64 -9.20
C GLY A 87 14.01 43.36 -10.16
N GLU A 88 13.42 42.61 -11.10
CA GLU A 88 12.44 43.14 -12.05
C GLU A 88 11.20 43.72 -11.35
N ILE A 89 10.60 42.96 -10.43
CA ILE A 89 9.41 43.40 -9.70
C ILE A 89 9.72 44.63 -8.85
N ALA A 90 10.86 44.63 -8.14
CA ALA A 90 11.27 45.79 -7.34
C ALA A 90 11.40 47.07 -8.18
N ALA A 91 12.00 46.95 -9.38
CA ALA A 91 12.15 48.08 -10.30
C ALA A 91 10.80 48.59 -10.82
N LEU A 92 9.89 47.68 -11.22
CA LEU A 92 8.55 48.04 -11.70
C LEU A 92 7.70 48.69 -10.60
N THR A 93 7.74 48.14 -9.38
CA THR A 93 7.03 48.69 -8.22
C THR A 93 7.54 50.07 -7.83
N SER A 94 8.86 50.29 -7.85
CA SER A 94 9.43 51.62 -7.57
C SER A 94 8.95 52.67 -8.59
N LYS A 95 8.96 52.34 -9.89
CA LYS A 95 8.45 53.23 -10.94
C LYS A 95 6.97 53.58 -10.76
N LEU A 96 6.15 52.58 -10.42
CA LEU A 96 4.74 52.79 -10.12
C LEU A 96 4.52 53.69 -8.90
N ALA A 97 5.30 53.46 -7.83
CA ALA A 97 5.27 54.27 -6.62
C ALA A 97 5.65 55.75 -6.88
N ASP A 98 6.67 55.98 -7.71
CA ASP A 98 7.10 57.32 -8.10
C ASP A 98 6.00 58.06 -8.88
N LEU A 99 5.31 57.39 -9.81
CA LEU A 99 4.16 57.97 -10.54
C LEU A 99 2.99 58.29 -9.60
N ARG A 100 2.68 57.42 -8.63
CA ARG A 100 1.64 57.67 -7.63
C ARG A 100 2.00 58.86 -6.74
N ARG A 101 3.26 58.98 -6.29
CA ARG A 101 3.77 60.15 -5.53
C ARG A 101 3.69 61.46 -6.30
N GLN A 102 3.80 61.42 -7.64
CA GLN A 102 3.60 62.57 -8.52
C GLN A 102 2.13 62.91 -8.80
N GLY A 103 1.17 62.21 -8.18
CA GLY A 103 -0.27 62.37 -8.45
C GLY A 103 -0.72 61.79 -9.80
N LYS A 104 0.12 60.98 -10.47
CA LYS A 104 -0.15 60.36 -11.77
C LYS A 104 -0.57 58.90 -11.67
N GLY A 105 -1.08 58.48 -10.52
CA GLY A 105 -1.48 57.09 -10.25
C GLY A 105 -2.54 56.54 -11.20
N ASP A 106 -3.40 57.42 -11.75
CA ASP A 106 -4.46 57.04 -12.70
C ASP A 106 -4.07 57.20 -14.18
N SER A 107 -2.81 57.56 -14.45
CA SER A 107 -2.33 57.70 -15.82
C SER A 107 -2.34 56.35 -16.57
N PRO A 108 -2.47 56.34 -17.91
CA PRO A 108 -2.36 55.11 -18.70
C PRO A 108 -1.04 54.35 -18.44
N GLU A 109 0.05 55.08 -18.19
CA GLU A 109 1.36 54.53 -17.85
C GLU A 109 1.35 53.82 -16.49
N ALA A 110 0.79 54.45 -15.45
CA ALA A 110 0.69 53.86 -14.12
C ALA A 110 -0.23 52.62 -14.11
N ARG A 111 -1.36 52.65 -14.83
CA ARG A 111 -2.26 51.49 -14.98
C ARG A 111 -1.57 50.34 -15.72
N ALA A 112 -0.78 50.64 -16.76
CA ALA A 112 0.00 49.63 -17.47
C ALA A 112 1.09 49.01 -16.57
N LEU A 113 1.81 49.83 -15.79
CA LEU A 113 2.80 49.36 -14.82
C LEU A 113 2.17 48.50 -13.72
N ALA A 114 1.00 48.89 -13.20
CA ALA A 114 0.29 48.10 -12.20
C ALA A 114 -0.08 46.70 -12.72
N LYS A 115 -0.54 46.61 -13.97
CA LYS A 115 -0.80 45.31 -14.64
C LYS A 115 0.47 44.49 -14.85
N GLN A 116 1.58 45.12 -15.22
CA GLN A 116 2.89 44.45 -15.36
C GLN A 116 3.38 43.91 -14.02
N VAL A 117 3.31 44.70 -12.95
CA VAL A 117 3.65 44.27 -11.57
C VAL A 117 2.76 43.10 -11.15
N ALA A 118 1.44 43.19 -11.38
CA ALA A 118 0.51 42.11 -11.06
C ALA A 118 0.88 40.79 -11.76
N THR A 119 1.22 40.86 -13.05
CA THR A 119 1.63 39.70 -13.85
C THR A 119 2.96 39.13 -13.37
N ALA A 120 3.94 40.00 -13.08
CA ALA A 120 5.24 39.59 -12.59
C ALA A 120 5.16 38.93 -11.19
N LEU A 121 4.28 39.41 -10.31
CA LEU A 121 4.00 38.79 -9.01
C LEU A 121 3.40 37.39 -9.16
N GLN A 122 2.43 37.21 -10.07
CA GLN A 122 1.86 35.88 -10.35
C GLN A 122 2.94 34.92 -10.89
N ASN A 123 3.78 35.38 -11.82
CA ASN A 123 4.89 34.58 -12.33
C ASN A 123 5.90 34.21 -11.22
N LEU A 124 6.20 35.13 -10.30
CA LEU A 124 7.03 34.86 -9.12
C LEU A 124 6.39 33.79 -8.21
N GLN A 125 5.09 33.86 -7.99
CA GLN A 125 4.35 32.86 -7.22
C GLN A 125 4.43 31.47 -7.88
N THR A 126 4.27 31.40 -9.20
CA THR A 126 4.41 30.13 -9.94
C THR A 126 5.82 29.56 -9.82
N LYS A 127 6.86 30.40 -10.00
CA LYS A 127 8.27 29.99 -9.86
C LYS A 127 8.59 29.49 -8.45
N THR A 128 8.22 30.25 -7.42
CA THR A 128 8.45 29.87 -6.03
C THR A 128 7.67 28.61 -5.63
N ASN A 129 6.43 28.46 -6.09
CA ASN A 129 5.65 27.23 -5.92
C ASN A 129 6.33 26.01 -6.53
N ARG A 130 6.89 26.17 -7.74
CA ARG A 130 7.63 25.11 -8.43
C ARG A 130 8.88 24.72 -7.67
N THR A 131 9.68 25.69 -7.22
CA THR A 131 10.89 25.42 -6.44
C THR A 131 10.59 24.70 -5.13
N VAL A 132 9.56 25.13 -4.40
CA VAL A 132 9.12 24.44 -3.17
C VAL A 132 8.65 23.01 -3.46
N ALA A 133 8.01 22.78 -4.61
CA ALA A 133 7.60 21.44 -5.04
C ALA A 133 8.81 20.58 -5.43
N ASN A 134 9.80 21.15 -6.13
CA ASN A 134 11.02 20.45 -6.55
C ASN A 134 11.97 20.14 -5.39
N SER A 135 11.91 20.91 -4.29
CA SER A 135 12.61 20.59 -3.05
C SER A 135 12.01 19.42 -2.28
N ARG A 136 10.82 18.93 -2.65
CA ARG A 136 10.24 17.74 -2.03
C ARG A 136 10.81 16.48 -2.67
N PRO A 137 11.10 15.43 -1.88
CA PRO A 137 11.49 14.15 -2.43
C PRO A 137 10.43 13.61 -3.41
N ALA A 138 10.89 12.89 -4.43
CA ALA A 138 10.01 12.17 -5.33
C ALA A 138 9.04 11.27 -4.54
N LYS A 139 7.75 11.40 -4.80
CA LYS A 139 6.72 10.65 -4.08
C LYS A 139 6.38 9.38 -4.84
N ALA A 140 6.84 8.25 -4.31
CA ALA A 140 6.42 6.93 -4.78
C ALA A 140 4.93 6.70 -4.51
N ALA A 141 4.35 5.73 -5.22
CA ALA A 141 3.01 5.25 -4.96
C ALA A 141 2.87 4.74 -3.52
N VAL A 142 1.64 4.78 -3.00
CA VAL A 142 1.35 4.41 -1.60
C VAL A 142 1.23 2.89 -1.45
N HIS A 143 0.59 2.22 -2.43
CA HIS A 143 0.37 0.77 -2.45
C HIS A 143 1.50 0.02 -3.17
N LEU A 144 1.60 -1.29 -2.90
CA LEU A 144 2.66 -2.16 -3.40
C LEU A 144 2.74 -2.18 -4.93
N GLU A 145 1.63 -2.50 -5.62
CA GLU A 145 1.63 -2.63 -7.08
C GLU A 145 2.07 -1.34 -7.78
N GLY A 146 1.64 -0.19 -7.29
CA GLY A 146 2.04 1.10 -7.87
C GLY A 146 3.53 1.37 -7.70
N LYS A 147 4.16 0.90 -6.60
CA LYS A 147 5.61 1.00 -6.42
C LYS A 147 6.33 0.05 -7.38
N ILE A 148 5.82 -1.16 -7.57
CA ILE A 148 6.36 -2.14 -8.52
C ILE A 148 6.29 -1.59 -9.95
N GLU A 149 5.16 -1.02 -10.36
CA GLU A 149 5.02 -0.37 -11.67
C GLU A 149 6.00 0.79 -11.85
N GLN A 150 6.14 1.67 -10.85
CA GLN A 150 7.10 2.78 -10.89
C GLN A 150 8.55 2.29 -10.97
N ALA A 151 8.90 1.27 -10.19
CA ALA A 151 10.21 0.63 -10.24
C ALA A 151 10.47 0.02 -11.63
N GLN A 152 9.52 -0.76 -12.14
CA GLN A 152 9.59 -1.43 -13.44
C GLN A 152 9.81 -0.43 -14.59
N ARG A 153 9.06 0.67 -14.59
CA ARG A 153 9.20 1.74 -15.60
C ARG A 153 10.62 2.32 -15.65
N TRP A 154 11.22 2.56 -14.48
CA TRP A 154 12.59 3.04 -14.38
C TRP A 154 13.60 1.97 -14.80
N ILE A 155 13.37 0.70 -14.45
CA ILE A 155 14.26 -0.40 -14.83
C ILE A 155 14.27 -0.63 -16.34
N ASP A 156 13.11 -0.50 -16.99
CA ASP A 156 12.97 -0.64 -18.44
C ASP A 156 13.64 0.52 -19.20
N ASN A 157 13.61 1.72 -18.63
CA ASN A 157 14.14 2.94 -19.26
C ASN A 157 14.97 3.78 -18.27
N PRO A 158 16.14 3.29 -17.83
CA PRO A 158 16.91 3.94 -16.76
C PRO A 158 17.55 5.27 -17.19
N THR A 159 17.57 5.55 -18.49
CA THR A 159 18.08 6.81 -19.08
C THR A 159 17.04 7.92 -19.12
N VAL A 160 15.76 7.61 -18.93
CA VAL A 160 14.66 8.59 -18.94
C VAL A 160 14.51 9.21 -17.56
N ASP A 161 14.51 10.54 -17.48
CA ASP A 161 14.31 11.26 -16.22
C ASP A 161 12.86 11.11 -15.72
N ASP A 162 12.67 10.22 -14.76
CA ASP A 162 11.42 10.01 -14.03
C ASP A 162 11.32 10.86 -12.75
N ARG A 163 12.21 11.84 -12.59
CA ARG A 163 12.39 12.67 -11.39
C ARG A 163 12.76 11.87 -10.14
N GLY A 164 13.33 10.67 -10.30
CA GLY A 164 13.74 9.78 -9.22
C GLY A 164 12.61 8.97 -8.59
N VAL A 165 11.43 8.91 -9.24
CA VAL A 165 10.25 8.21 -8.74
C VAL A 165 10.49 6.69 -8.65
N GLY A 166 11.06 6.06 -9.68
CA GLY A 166 11.30 4.62 -9.72
C GLY A 166 12.31 4.17 -8.67
N GLN A 167 13.42 4.89 -8.52
CA GLN A 167 14.38 4.62 -7.43
C GLN A 167 13.76 4.87 -6.05
N ALA A 168 12.91 5.89 -5.90
CA ALA A 168 12.17 6.13 -4.65
C ALA A 168 11.18 5.00 -4.34
N ALA A 169 10.55 4.43 -5.37
CA ALA A 169 9.67 3.27 -5.23
C ALA A 169 10.45 2.05 -4.78
N ILE A 170 11.60 1.74 -5.38
CA ILE A 170 12.48 0.63 -4.96
C ILE A 170 12.94 0.80 -3.51
N ARG A 171 13.44 1.99 -3.13
CA ARG A 171 13.80 2.27 -1.73
C ARG A 171 12.62 2.08 -0.77
N GLY A 172 11.41 2.46 -1.19
CA GLY A 172 10.19 2.25 -0.43
C GLY A 172 9.83 0.77 -0.26
N LEU A 173 10.09 -0.07 -1.27
CA LEU A 173 9.92 -1.52 -1.21
C LEU A 173 10.92 -2.15 -0.24
N VAL A 174 12.20 -1.80 -0.37
CA VAL A 174 13.28 -2.31 0.50
C VAL A 174 13.06 -1.89 1.95
N ALA A 175 12.67 -0.64 2.20
CA ALA A 175 12.35 -0.17 3.55
C ALA A 175 11.23 -0.98 4.21
N GLU A 176 10.21 -1.37 3.43
CA GLU A 176 9.13 -2.21 3.92
C GLU A 176 9.58 -3.67 4.14
N GLY A 177 10.46 -4.19 3.30
CA GLY A 177 11.15 -5.46 3.51
C GLY A 177 11.92 -5.50 4.83
N HIS A 178 12.71 -4.47 5.13
CA HIS A 178 13.37 -4.34 6.44
C HIS A 178 12.37 -4.26 7.60
N ARG A 179 11.25 -3.56 7.42
CA ARG A 179 10.21 -3.44 8.46
C ARG A 179 9.54 -4.77 8.77
N LEU A 180 9.28 -5.59 7.74
CA LEU A 180 8.80 -6.97 7.90
C LEU A 180 9.86 -7.85 8.57
N ALA A 181 11.12 -7.78 8.13
CA ALA A 181 12.19 -8.60 8.69
C ALA A 181 12.40 -8.36 10.20
N ASN A 182 12.06 -7.16 10.70
CA ASN A 182 12.25 -6.80 12.10
C ASN A 182 11.44 -7.65 13.09
N VAL A 183 10.32 -8.23 12.66
CA VAL A 183 9.46 -9.08 13.50
C VAL A 183 9.60 -10.57 13.19
N MET A 184 10.44 -10.93 12.21
CA MET A 184 10.67 -12.31 11.79
C MET A 184 11.79 -12.97 12.61
N MET A 185 11.76 -14.31 12.64
CA MET A 185 12.72 -15.13 13.38
C MET A 185 13.92 -15.51 12.51
N GLY A 186 15.12 -15.44 13.12
CA GLY A 186 16.43 -15.95 12.65
C GLY A 186 16.59 -16.16 11.14
N PRO A 187 16.41 -17.39 10.62
CA PRO A 187 16.68 -17.70 9.21
C PRO A 187 15.83 -16.89 8.22
N TYR A 188 14.53 -16.77 8.47
CA TYR A 188 13.61 -16.05 7.58
C TYR A 188 13.90 -14.54 7.55
N ARG A 189 14.32 -13.99 8.69
CA ARG A 189 14.77 -12.60 8.78
C ARG A 189 16.01 -12.37 7.90
N GLN A 190 17.01 -13.25 7.99
CA GLN A 190 18.24 -13.09 7.22
C GLN A 190 18.01 -13.24 5.72
N ASP A 191 17.15 -14.17 5.30
CA ASP A 191 16.80 -14.35 3.89
C ASP A 191 16.11 -13.11 3.30
N LEU A 192 15.12 -12.54 4.00
CA LEU A 192 14.45 -11.32 3.56
C LEU A 192 15.40 -10.12 3.50
N LEU A 193 16.31 -9.98 4.48
CA LEU A 193 17.33 -8.93 4.47
C LEU A 193 18.31 -9.10 3.31
N ALA A 194 18.72 -10.33 2.99
CA ALA A 194 19.61 -10.59 1.86
C ALA A 194 18.95 -10.22 0.52
N LYS A 195 17.65 -10.47 0.36
CA LYS A 195 16.88 -10.03 -0.82
C LYS A 195 16.80 -8.51 -0.90
N CYS A 196 16.57 -7.82 0.23
CA CYS A 196 16.60 -6.35 0.31
C CYS A 196 17.95 -5.79 -0.14
N ASP A 197 19.04 -6.29 0.45
CA ASP A 197 20.40 -5.85 0.15
C ASP A 197 20.75 -6.09 -1.34
N ARG A 198 20.31 -7.20 -1.92
CA ARG A 198 20.51 -7.50 -3.34
C ARG A 198 19.77 -6.53 -4.25
N VAL A 199 18.51 -6.19 -3.95
CA VAL A 199 17.74 -5.21 -4.70
C VAL A 199 18.40 -3.83 -4.65
N ASP A 200 18.83 -3.39 -3.46
CA ASP A 200 19.55 -2.11 -3.30
C ASP A 200 20.86 -2.09 -4.09
N GLN A 201 21.65 -3.19 -4.02
CA GLN A 201 22.91 -3.31 -4.73
C GLN A 201 22.74 -3.26 -6.26
N LEU A 202 21.75 -3.96 -6.80
CA LEU A 202 21.46 -3.96 -8.24
C LEU A 202 20.95 -2.59 -8.71
N THR A 203 20.11 -1.95 -7.91
CA THR A 203 19.59 -0.59 -8.18
C THR A 203 20.70 0.43 -8.25
N ALA A 204 21.64 0.39 -7.29
CA ALA A 204 22.78 1.31 -7.27
C ALA A 204 23.70 1.13 -8.50
N GLN A 205 23.94 -0.11 -8.93
CA GLN A 205 24.74 -0.40 -10.13
C GLN A 205 24.07 0.09 -11.41
N LEU A 206 22.75 -0.16 -11.56
CA LEU A 206 22.00 0.31 -12.72
C LEU A 206 21.94 1.84 -12.78
N ALA A 207 21.77 2.50 -11.63
CA ALA A 207 21.77 3.95 -11.53
C ALA A 207 23.13 4.57 -11.89
N ASP A 208 24.25 3.97 -11.47
CA ASP A 208 25.60 4.42 -11.82
C ASP A 208 25.88 4.29 -13.32
N LEU A 209 25.48 3.18 -13.96
CA LEU A 209 25.59 3.02 -15.41
C LEU A 209 24.74 4.05 -16.16
N ALA A 210 23.50 4.28 -15.72
CA ALA A 210 22.62 5.29 -16.31
C ALA A 210 23.21 6.70 -16.20
N ALA A 211 23.77 7.05 -15.03
CA ALA A 211 24.40 8.35 -14.80
C ALA A 211 25.65 8.58 -15.68
N ARG A 212 26.33 7.51 -16.11
CA ARG A 212 27.45 7.55 -17.05
C ARG A 212 27.03 7.60 -18.52
N GLY A 213 25.73 7.55 -18.80
CA GLY A 213 25.19 7.45 -20.16
C GLY A 213 25.24 6.03 -20.75
N GLU A 214 25.53 5.02 -19.92
CA GLU A 214 25.64 3.60 -20.32
C GLU A 214 24.38 2.80 -19.96
N GLY A 215 23.25 3.46 -19.71
CA GLY A 215 22.00 2.85 -19.26
C GLY A 215 21.35 1.89 -20.28
N GLU A 216 21.77 1.93 -21.55
CA GLU A 216 21.32 1.00 -22.60
C GLU A 216 22.35 -0.08 -22.97
N SER A 217 23.49 -0.10 -22.27
CA SER A 217 24.55 -1.08 -22.52
C SER A 217 24.06 -2.52 -22.28
N PRO A 218 24.69 -3.54 -22.90
CA PRO A 218 24.37 -4.94 -22.61
C PRO A 218 24.48 -5.28 -21.12
N GLN A 219 25.43 -4.65 -20.41
CA GLN A 219 25.58 -4.78 -18.96
C GLN A 219 24.39 -4.18 -18.21
N ALA A 220 23.93 -2.99 -18.58
CA ALA A 220 22.76 -2.36 -17.97
C ALA A 220 21.49 -3.19 -18.20
N ARG A 221 21.30 -3.74 -19.41
CA ARG A 221 20.17 -4.65 -19.71
C ARG A 221 20.20 -5.93 -18.87
N ALA A 222 21.38 -6.52 -18.68
CA ALA A 222 21.53 -7.70 -17.82
C ALA A 222 21.26 -7.39 -16.34
N LEU A 223 21.71 -6.23 -15.84
CA LEU A 223 21.40 -5.77 -14.48
C LEU A 223 19.92 -5.46 -14.30
N ALA A 224 19.28 -4.82 -15.29
CA ALA A 224 17.86 -4.55 -15.30
C ALA A 224 17.03 -5.83 -15.16
N SER A 225 17.33 -6.86 -15.97
CA SER A 225 16.67 -8.17 -15.87
C SER A 225 16.88 -8.83 -14.49
N GLN A 226 18.11 -8.83 -13.97
CA GLN A 226 18.37 -9.37 -12.62
C GLN A 226 17.61 -8.61 -11.51
N LEU A 227 17.47 -7.29 -11.67
CA LEU A 227 16.75 -6.44 -10.73
C LEU A 227 15.23 -6.70 -10.80
N GLN A 228 14.67 -6.91 -12.00
CA GLN A 228 13.27 -7.30 -12.18
C GLN A 228 12.95 -8.61 -11.45
N ASP A 229 13.78 -9.64 -11.66
CA ASP A 229 13.61 -10.94 -10.98
C ASP A 229 13.75 -10.80 -9.46
N SER A 230 14.76 -10.05 -9.00
CA SER A 230 14.99 -9.82 -7.57
C SER A 230 13.84 -9.05 -6.91
N LEU A 231 13.23 -8.09 -7.61
CA LEU A 231 12.05 -7.36 -7.14
C LEU A 231 10.82 -8.25 -7.06
N LYS A 232 10.61 -9.14 -8.04
CA LYS A 232 9.52 -10.12 -8.02
C LYS A 232 9.66 -11.08 -6.83
N ASP A 233 10.87 -11.56 -6.58
CA ASP A 233 11.17 -12.43 -5.43
C ASP A 233 10.99 -11.69 -4.09
N LEU A 234 11.46 -10.45 -3.99
CA LEU A 234 11.27 -9.62 -2.80
C LEU A 234 9.78 -9.38 -2.53
N LYS A 235 9.01 -9.04 -3.58
CA LYS A 235 7.56 -8.86 -3.51
C LYS A 235 6.87 -10.10 -2.93
N ALA A 236 7.13 -11.28 -3.50
CA ALA A 236 6.54 -12.53 -3.05
C ALA A 236 6.89 -12.85 -1.59
N GLN A 237 8.16 -12.70 -1.20
CA GLN A 237 8.60 -12.98 0.17
C GLN A 237 7.98 -12.01 1.19
N MET A 238 7.85 -10.73 0.83
CA MET A 238 7.20 -9.73 1.68
C MET A 238 5.71 -10.03 1.85
N GLN A 239 5.02 -10.41 0.78
CA GLN A 239 3.60 -10.79 0.83
C GLN A 239 3.38 -12.02 1.69
N GLU A 240 4.20 -13.07 1.54
CA GLU A 240 4.16 -14.26 2.39
C GLU A 240 4.36 -13.90 3.88
N ALA A 241 5.42 -13.15 4.20
CA ALA A 241 5.74 -12.75 5.57
C ALA A 241 4.61 -11.91 6.20
N MET A 242 4.05 -10.97 5.43
CA MET A 242 2.92 -10.14 5.86
C MET A 242 1.67 -10.98 6.12
N THR A 243 1.33 -11.91 5.22
CA THR A 243 0.16 -12.80 5.39
C THR A 243 0.29 -13.68 6.62
N GLN A 244 1.49 -14.20 6.92
CA GLN A 244 1.75 -14.96 8.15
C GLN A 244 1.56 -14.08 9.40
N GLU A 245 2.14 -12.87 9.42
CA GLU A 245 2.00 -11.94 10.53
C GLU A 245 0.52 -11.56 10.77
N VAL A 246 -0.23 -11.33 9.69
CA VAL A 246 -1.66 -11.05 9.77
C VAL A 246 -2.43 -12.28 10.28
N SER A 247 -2.13 -13.48 9.80
CA SER A 247 -2.74 -14.72 10.30
C SER A 247 -2.60 -14.83 11.82
N ASP A 248 -1.42 -14.50 12.35
CA ASP A 248 -1.10 -14.53 13.77
C ASP A 248 -1.75 -13.40 14.58
N VAL A 249 -1.51 -12.15 14.21
CA VAL A 249 -1.90 -10.97 15.00
C VAL A 249 -3.42 -10.77 15.00
N PHE A 250 -4.09 -11.04 13.88
CA PHE A 250 -5.55 -10.90 13.75
C PHE A 250 -6.33 -12.18 14.10
N SER A 251 -5.66 -13.23 14.56
CA SER A 251 -6.35 -14.42 15.10
C SER A 251 -7.17 -14.11 16.36
N ASP A 252 -6.75 -13.11 17.13
CA ASP A 252 -7.48 -12.62 18.29
C ASP A 252 -7.35 -11.13 18.43
N THR A 253 -8.43 -10.43 18.17
CA THR A 253 -8.49 -8.98 18.20
C THR A 253 -9.15 -8.41 19.46
N THR A 254 -9.84 -9.25 20.26
CA THR A 254 -10.74 -8.76 21.32
C THR A 254 -10.44 -9.29 22.72
N THR A 255 -9.66 -10.35 22.88
CA THR A 255 -9.39 -10.87 24.23
C THR A 255 -8.67 -9.86 25.13
N PRO A 256 -7.65 -9.10 24.69
CA PRO A 256 -6.97 -8.15 25.57
C PRO A 256 -7.91 -7.07 26.14
N ILE A 257 -8.83 -6.53 25.34
CA ILE A 257 -9.82 -5.56 25.83
C ILE A 257 -10.87 -6.20 26.75
N LYS A 258 -11.25 -7.46 26.52
CA LYS A 258 -12.12 -8.23 27.42
C LYS A 258 -11.46 -8.47 28.78
N LEU A 259 -10.17 -8.80 28.80
CA LEU A 259 -9.41 -8.95 30.05
C LEU A 259 -9.24 -7.62 30.79
N LEU A 260 -9.05 -6.51 30.07
CA LEU A 260 -9.07 -5.17 30.64
C LEU A 260 -10.42 -4.85 31.28
N ALA A 261 -11.53 -5.17 30.60
CA ALA A 261 -12.88 -4.98 31.14
C ALA A 261 -13.08 -5.76 32.46
N VAL A 262 -12.69 -7.03 32.48
CA VAL A 262 -12.75 -7.87 33.69
C VAL A 262 -11.93 -7.25 34.83
N ALA A 263 -10.71 -6.80 34.55
CA ALA A 263 -9.85 -6.15 35.54
C ALA A 263 -10.43 -4.82 36.05
N ALA A 264 -11.04 -4.01 35.17
CA ALA A 264 -11.67 -2.74 35.54
C ALA A 264 -12.85 -2.94 36.50
N THR A 265 -13.58 -4.05 36.35
CA THR A 265 -14.73 -4.41 37.20
C THR A 265 -14.36 -5.28 38.42
N ALA A 266 -13.07 -5.51 38.66
CA ALA A 266 -12.64 -6.36 39.77
C ALA A 266 -13.15 -5.82 41.13
N PRO A 267 -13.59 -6.69 42.06
CA PRO A 267 -14.04 -6.30 43.39
C PRO A 267 -13.01 -5.43 44.15
N PRO A 268 -13.43 -4.48 45.01
CA PRO A 268 -12.50 -3.60 45.72
C PRO A 268 -11.52 -4.33 46.64
N ASP A 269 -11.88 -5.51 47.12
CA ASP A 269 -11.11 -6.39 48.00
C ASP A 269 -10.24 -7.40 47.24
N ALA A 270 -10.25 -7.39 45.91
CA ALA A 270 -9.42 -8.28 45.11
C ALA A 270 -7.92 -8.03 45.39
N PRO A 271 -7.13 -9.08 45.63
CA PRO A 271 -5.69 -8.93 45.85
C PRO A 271 -5.01 -8.38 44.60
N ASN A 272 -4.04 -7.47 44.79
CA ASN A 272 -3.23 -6.85 43.74
C ASN A 272 -4.05 -6.21 42.61
N ARG A 273 -5.24 -5.70 42.93
CA ARG A 273 -6.21 -5.14 41.97
C ARG A 273 -5.61 -4.10 41.01
N GLU A 274 -4.82 -3.15 41.51
CA GLU A 274 -4.19 -2.13 40.69
C GLU A 274 -3.09 -2.71 39.79
N GLU A 275 -2.24 -3.60 40.31
CA GLU A 275 -1.17 -4.24 39.53
C GLU A 275 -1.73 -5.10 38.40
N VAL A 276 -2.77 -5.90 38.67
CA VAL A 276 -3.45 -6.71 37.65
C VAL A 276 -4.09 -5.81 36.60
N PHE A 277 -4.73 -4.70 37.01
CA PHE A 277 -5.29 -3.75 36.06
C PHE A 277 -4.21 -3.16 35.16
N ASP A 278 -3.10 -2.68 35.73
CA ASP A 278 -2.02 -2.04 34.97
C ASP A 278 -1.36 -3.04 34.00
N GLU A 279 -1.19 -4.31 34.40
CA GLU A 279 -0.73 -5.37 33.50
C GLU A 279 -1.70 -5.59 32.33
N ARG A 280 -3.02 -5.65 32.59
CA ARG A 280 -4.03 -5.82 31.53
C ARG A 280 -4.15 -4.59 30.63
N ALA A 281 -4.02 -3.39 31.18
CA ALA A 281 -4.00 -2.15 30.41
C ALA A 281 -2.78 -2.10 29.48
N ALA A 282 -1.58 -2.36 30.00
CA ALA A 282 -0.36 -2.40 29.18
C ALA A 282 -0.42 -3.48 28.09
N ASN A 283 -0.96 -4.67 28.43
CA ASN A 283 -1.18 -5.73 27.45
C ASN A 283 -2.15 -5.31 26.33
N PHE A 284 -3.24 -4.62 26.67
CA PHE A 284 -4.20 -4.07 25.71
C PHE A 284 -3.56 -3.00 24.80
N GLU A 285 -2.82 -2.05 25.38
CA GLU A 285 -2.14 -1.00 24.61
C GLU A 285 -1.10 -1.58 23.64
N ASN A 286 -0.25 -2.49 24.12
CA ASN A 286 0.74 -3.18 23.30
C ASN A 286 0.07 -3.99 22.18
N HIS A 287 -1.02 -4.68 22.48
CA HIS A 287 -1.76 -5.45 21.48
C HIS A 287 -2.42 -4.53 20.44
N SER A 288 -3.06 -3.44 20.85
CA SER A 288 -3.64 -2.45 19.94
C SER A 288 -2.57 -1.84 19.01
N GLY A 289 -1.40 -1.49 19.56
CA GLY A 289 -0.27 -1.03 18.77
C GLY A 289 0.19 -2.05 17.73
N ARG A 290 0.25 -3.34 18.10
CA ARG A 290 0.59 -4.44 17.18
C ARG A 290 -0.44 -4.64 16.08
N LEU A 291 -1.74 -4.58 16.40
CA LEU A 291 -2.82 -4.63 15.40
C LEU A 291 -2.64 -3.50 14.38
N GLY A 292 -2.46 -2.26 14.86
CA GLY A 292 -2.26 -1.10 13.99
C GLY A 292 -1.01 -1.21 13.12
N ALA A 293 0.12 -1.62 13.69
CA ALA A 293 1.37 -1.79 12.95
C ALA A 293 1.27 -2.89 11.87
N THR A 294 0.56 -3.98 12.16
CA THR A 294 0.33 -5.09 11.22
C THR A 294 -0.64 -4.67 10.11
N ALA A 295 -1.70 -3.93 10.44
CA ALA A 295 -2.61 -3.37 9.45
C ALA A 295 -1.89 -2.42 8.49
N GLU A 296 -0.98 -1.57 8.99
CA GLU A 296 -0.14 -0.72 8.13
C GLU A 296 0.76 -1.54 7.20
N LYS A 297 1.25 -2.72 7.61
CA LYS A 297 2.01 -3.65 6.74
C LYS A 297 1.14 -4.21 5.64
N ALA A 298 -0.06 -4.69 5.99
CA ALA A 298 -1.03 -5.17 5.02
C ALA A 298 -1.40 -4.07 4.01
N ALA A 299 -1.55 -2.81 4.44
CA ALA A 299 -1.79 -1.70 3.53
C ALA A 299 -0.59 -1.38 2.61
N ALA A 300 0.64 -1.59 3.07
CA ALA A 300 1.86 -1.27 2.33
C ALA A 300 2.29 -2.37 1.34
N VAL A 301 2.03 -3.64 1.67
CA VAL A 301 2.53 -4.86 0.99
C VAL A 301 1.40 -5.74 0.45
N GLY A 302 0.16 -5.50 0.87
CA GLY A 302 -0.99 -6.26 0.41
C GLY A 302 -1.32 -6.01 -1.06
N THR A 303 -2.35 -6.72 -1.53
CA THR A 303 -2.99 -6.57 -2.83
C THR A 303 -4.04 -5.46 -2.84
N ALA A 304 -4.14 -4.69 -1.74
CA ALA A 304 -5.13 -3.63 -1.57
C ALA A 304 -5.04 -2.54 -2.65
N ASN A 305 -6.21 -2.10 -3.11
CA ASN A 305 -6.35 -0.89 -3.89
C ASN A 305 -6.16 0.36 -3.01
N LYS A 306 -6.07 1.54 -3.63
CA LYS A 306 -5.86 2.82 -2.93
C LYS A 306 -6.93 3.11 -1.87
N SER A 307 -8.20 2.82 -2.15
CA SER A 307 -9.32 3.06 -1.22
C SER A 307 -9.19 2.19 0.04
N THR A 308 -8.91 0.90 -0.14
CA THR A 308 -8.69 -0.06 0.97
C THR A 308 -7.50 0.38 1.81
N VAL A 309 -6.39 0.82 1.20
CA VAL A 309 -5.22 1.37 1.91
C VAL A 309 -5.58 2.61 2.75
N GLU A 310 -6.31 3.57 2.18
CA GLU A 310 -6.76 4.77 2.90
C GLU A 310 -7.72 4.42 4.04
N GLY A 311 -8.61 3.44 3.83
CA GLY A 311 -9.50 2.90 4.85
C GLY A 311 -8.75 2.29 6.02
N ILE A 312 -7.73 1.47 5.75
CA ILE A 312 -6.88 0.88 6.79
C ILE A 312 -6.20 1.98 7.59
N GLN A 313 -5.56 2.95 6.91
CA GLN A 313 -4.87 4.05 7.57
C GLN A 313 -5.80 4.86 8.48
N ALA A 314 -7.03 5.12 8.04
CA ALA A 314 -8.05 5.79 8.85
C ALA A 314 -8.41 4.97 10.10
N SER A 315 -8.69 3.68 9.95
CA SER A 315 -8.99 2.80 11.08
C SER A 315 -7.82 2.65 12.06
N VAL A 316 -6.58 2.61 11.58
CA VAL A 316 -5.38 2.58 12.43
C VAL A 316 -5.24 3.87 13.23
N LYS A 317 -5.48 5.02 12.59
CA LYS A 317 -5.50 6.32 13.28
C LYS A 317 -6.56 6.35 14.38
N THR A 318 -7.79 5.94 14.07
CA THR A 318 -8.87 5.86 15.06
C THR A 318 -8.53 4.91 16.22
N ALA A 319 -7.91 3.76 15.94
CA ALA A 319 -7.47 2.85 17.01
C ALA A 319 -6.44 3.51 17.93
N ARG A 320 -5.44 4.22 17.37
CA ARG A 320 -4.43 4.96 18.14
C ARG A 320 -5.04 6.06 19.03
N GLU A 321 -6.11 6.71 18.56
CA GLU A 321 -6.83 7.75 19.31
C GLU A 321 -7.74 7.16 20.41
N LEU A 322 -8.42 6.04 20.14
CA LEU A 322 -9.36 5.42 21.08
C LEU A 322 -8.67 4.62 22.19
N THR A 323 -7.56 3.93 21.91
CA THR A 323 -6.86 3.07 22.88
C THR A 323 -6.57 3.76 24.23
N PRO A 324 -5.94 4.95 24.29
CA PRO A 324 -5.71 5.63 25.58
C PRO A 324 -7.01 6.09 26.26
N GLN A 325 -8.06 6.41 25.48
CA GLN A 325 -9.37 6.79 26.03
C GLN A 325 -10.07 5.60 26.69
N VAL A 326 -10.01 4.42 26.06
CA VAL A 326 -10.51 3.16 26.63
C VAL A 326 -9.79 2.85 27.95
N VAL A 327 -8.46 2.94 27.98
CA VAL A 327 -7.66 2.70 29.20
C VAL A 327 -8.03 3.70 30.30
N SER A 328 -8.18 4.97 29.96
CA SER A 328 -8.59 6.01 30.91
C SER A 328 -9.99 5.73 31.48
N ALA A 329 -10.97 5.41 30.63
CA ALA A 329 -12.31 5.05 31.06
C ALA A 329 -12.32 3.80 31.95
N ALA A 330 -11.55 2.77 31.60
CA ALA A 330 -11.38 1.57 32.40
C ALA A 330 -10.78 1.88 33.79
N ARG A 331 -9.80 2.80 33.85
CA ARG A 331 -9.17 3.22 35.12
C ARG A 331 -10.13 4.04 35.99
N ILE A 332 -10.97 4.88 35.39
CA ILE A 332 -12.04 5.60 36.11
C ILE A 332 -13.03 4.59 36.70
N LEU A 333 -13.44 3.57 35.94
CA LEU A 333 -14.30 2.51 36.41
C LEU A 333 -13.67 1.73 37.58
N LEU A 334 -12.38 1.40 37.49
CA LEU A 334 -11.64 0.76 38.58
C LEU A 334 -11.71 1.57 39.88
N ARG A 335 -11.51 2.89 39.81
CA ARG A 335 -11.52 3.78 40.98
C ARG A 335 -12.90 4.03 41.55
N ASN A 336 -13.97 3.77 40.78
CA ASN A 336 -15.35 4.03 41.18
C ASN A 336 -16.23 2.77 41.05
N PRO A 337 -16.00 1.72 41.87
CA PRO A 337 -16.80 0.49 41.83
C PRO A 337 -18.29 0.78 42.02
N GLY A 338 -19.15 0.19 41.17
CA GLY A 338 -20.60 0.37 41.22
C GLY A 338 -21.12 1.71 40.66
N ASN A 339 -20.25 2.58 40.15
CA ASN A 339 -20.69 3.80 39.47
C ASN A 339 -21.20 3.49 38.05
N GLN A 340 -22.51 3.61 37.87
CA GLN A 340 -23.19 3.33 36.61
C GLN A 340 -22.71 4.21 35.45
N ALA A 341 -22.47 5.50 35.68
CA ALA A 341 -22.02 6.42 34.64
C ALA A 341 -20.59 6.09 34.17
N ALA A 342 -19.71 5.68 35.08
CA ALA A 342 -18.36 5.23 34.74
C ALA A 342 -18.39 3.92 33.92
N TYR A 343 -19.30 3.01 34.28
CA TYR A 343 -19.50 1.77 33.54
C TYR A 343 -20.02 2.01 32.12
N GLU A 344 -21.06 2.83 31.96
CA GLU A 344 -21.63 3.18 30.65
C GLU A 344 -20.63 3.90 29.75
N HIS A 345 -19.81 4.80 30.33
CA HIS A 345 -18.75 5.47 29.60
C HIS A 345 -17.68 4.49 29.11
N PHE A 346 -17.21 3.57 29.96
CA PHE A 346 -16.25 2.54 29.57
C PHE A 346 -16.84 1.61 28.50
N GLU A 347 -18.08 1.13 28.66
CA GLU A 347 -18.74 0.28 27.67
C GLU A 347 -18.86 0.96 26.30
N THR A 348 -19.19 2.25 26.29
CA THR A 348 -19.25 3.05 25.05
C THR A 348 -17.88 3.10 24.35
N MET A 349 -16.82 3.44 25.08
CA MET A 349 -15.46 3.52 24.52
C MET A 349 -14.97 2.14 24.06
N LYS A 350 -15.22 1.09 24.85
CA LYS A 350 -14.88 -0.29 24.51
C LYS A 350 -15.54 -0.71 23.20
N ASN A 351 -16.85 -0.48 23.06
CA ASN A 351 -17.59 -0.90 21.87
C ASN A 351 -17.14 -0.11 20.63
N GLN A 352 -16.93 1.20 20.75
CA GLN A 352 -16.36 1.99 19.64
C GLN A 352 -14.99 1.48 19.18
N TRP A 353 -14.14 1.07 20.12
CA TRP A 353 -12.85 0.47 19.79
C TRP A 353 -13.00 -0.89 19.10
N ILE A 354 -13.89 -1.76 19.61
CA ILE A 354 -14.18 -3.08 19.01
C ILE A 354 -14.71 -2.90 17.58
N ASP A 355 -15.71 -2.05 17.38
CA ASP A 355 -16.30 -1.78 16.06
C ASP A 355 -15.25 -1.29 15.06
N ASN A 356 -14.35 -0.41 15.48
CA ASN A 356 -13.25 0.05 14.63
C ASN A 356 -12.25 -1.07 14.30
N VAL A 357 -11.96 -1.96 15.25
CA VAL A 357 -11.05 -3.10 15.01
C VAL A 357 -11.70 -4.18 14.14
N GLU A 358 -13.01 -4.41 14.25
CA GLU A 358 -13.76 -5.28 13.34
C GLU A 358 -13.72 -4.72 11.90
N LYS A 359 -13.97 -3.42 11.74
CA LYS A 359 -13.80 -2.73 10.45
C LYS A 359 -12.38 -2.86 9.91
N MET A 360 -11.37 -2.63 10.76
CA MET A 360 -9.96 -2.77 10.38
C MET A 360 -9.65 -4.19 9.93
N THR A 361 -10.16 -5.20 10.63
CA THR A 361 -9.97 -6.62 10.29
C THR A 361 -10.52 -6.91 8.90
N GLY A 362 -11.74 -6.46 8.60
CA GLY A 362 -12.32 -6.62 7.25
C GLY A 362 -11.46 -5.95 6.16
N LEU A 363 -10.97 -4.74 6.39
CA LEU A 363 -10.11 -4.06 5.42
C LEU A 363 -8.75 -4.75 5.24
N VAL A 364 -8.18 -5.29 6.32
CA VAL A 364 -6.93 -6.05 6.29
C VAL A 364 -7.11 -7.38 5.56
N ASP A 365 -8.22 -8.09 5.79
CA ASP A 365 -8.53 -9.33 5.07
C ASP A 365 -8.72 -9.07 3.57
N GLU A 366 -9.31 -7.94 3.18
CA GLU A 366 -9.45 -7.53 1.77
C GLU A 366 -8.10 -7.15 1.12
N ALA A 367 -7.13 -6.71 1.93
CA ALA A 367 -5.79 -6.38 1.46
C ALA A 367 -4.91 -7.61 1.20
N ILE A 368 -5.42 -8.82 1.47
CA ILE A 368 -4.67 -10.07 1.40
C ILE A 368 -5.38 -11.01 0.45
N ASP A 369 -4.61 -11.74 -0.33
CA ASP A 369 -5.14 -12.84 -1.13
C ASP A 369 -5.76 -13.91 -0.23
N THR A 370 -7.05 -14.16 -0.42
CA THR A 370 -7.84 -15.10 0.40
C THR A 370 -7.19 -16.48 0.44
N LYS A 371 -6.71 -17.00 -0.70
CA LYS A 371 -6.04 -18.30 -0.76
C LYS A 371 -4.79 -18.32 0.12
N SER A 372 -3.93 -17.32 -0.01
CA SER A 372 -2.72 -17.16 0.81
C SER A 372 -3.03 -17.06 2.30
N LEU A 373 -4.12 -16.37 2.68
CA LEU A 373 -4.58 -16.29 4.06
C LEU A 373 -5.05 -17.65 4.60
N LEU A 374 -5.77 -18.43 3.78
CA LEU A 374 -6.19 -19.80 4.13
C LEU A 374 -4.99 -20.74 4.29
N ASP A 375 -4.03 -20.68 3.37
CA ASP A 375 -2.78 -21.45 3.44
C ASP A 375 -1.98 -21.13 4.71
N ALA A 376 -1.80 -19.83 5.01
CA ALA A 376 -1.10 -19.39 6.22
C ALA A 376 -1.82 -19.84 7.50
N SER A 377 -3.16 -19.77 7.50
CA SER A 377 -3.97 -20.16 8.66
C SER A 377 -3.96 -21.68 8.88
N GLU A 378 -3.99 -22.48 7.82
CA GLU A 378 -3.83 -23.94 7.90
C GLU A 378 -2.46 -24.30 8.48
N GLU A 379 -1.38 -23.69 7.98
CA GLU A 379 -0.02 -23.93 8.46
C GLU A 379 0.16 -23.51 9.92
N ALA A 380 -0.46 -22.39 10.32
CA ALA A 380 -0.44 -21.96 11.71
C ALA A 380 -1.23 -22.91 12.63
N ILE A 381 -2.34 -23.50 12.17
CA ILE A 381 -3.06 -24.55 12.92
C ILE A 381 -2.19 -25.81 13.08
N LYS A 382 -1.44 -26.22 12.05
CA LYS A 382 -0.48 -27.35 12.15
C LYS A 382 0.55 -27.08 13.24
N LYS A 383 1.16 -25.88 13.24
CA LYS A 383 2.13 -25.46 14.25
C LYS A 383 1.53 -25.42 15.66
N ASP A 384 0.30 -24.93 15.80
CA ASP A 384 -0.38 -24.89 17.10
C ASP A 384 -0.74 -26.30 17.60
N LEU A 385 -1.07 -27.25 16.72
CA LEU A 385 -1.21 -28.66 17.08
C LEU A 385 0.11 -29.28 17.55
N ASP A 386 1.22 -28.96 16.91
CA ASP A 386 2.53 -29.45 17.35
C ASP A 386 2.94 -28.86 18.70
N LYS A 387 2.62 -27.59 18.97
CA LYS A 387 2.78 -27.01 20.32
C LYS A 387 1.94 -27.77 21.36
N CYS A 388 0.71 -28.17 21.02
CA CYS A 388 -0.11 -28.98 21.91
C CYS A 388 0.52 -30.37 22.15
N LYS A 389 1.10 -31.01 21.14
CA LYS A 389 1.85 -32.29 21.31
C LYS A 389 3.01 -32.12 22.26
N VAL A 390 3.80 -31.06 22.09
CA VAL A 390 4.93 -30.73 22.99
C VAL A 390 4.43 -30.44 24.40
N ALA A 391 3.31 -29.73 24.56
CA ALA A 391 2.71 -29.46 25.85
C ALA A 391 2.23 -30.75 26.55
N MET A 392 1.65 -31.71 25.81
CA MET A 392 1.28 -33.03 26.35
C MET A 392 2.51 -33.82 26.80
N ALA A 393 3.55 -33.88 25.97
CA ALA A 393 4.79 -34.57 26.30
C ALA A 393 5.48 -33.99 27.55
N ASN A 394 5.39 -32.67 27.75
CA ASN A 394 5.99 -31.97 28.88
C ASN A 394 5.03 -31.76 30.07
N ILE A 395 3.81 -32.30 30.03
CA ILE A 395 2.82 -32.19 31.13
C ILE A 395 2.50 -30.70 31.44
N GLN A 396 2.24 -29.92 30.40
CA GLN A 396 1.92 -28.48 30.49
C GLN A 396 0.46 -28.21 30.07
N PRO A 397 -0.54 -28.43 30.95
CA PRO A 397 -1.96 -28.29 30.60
C PRO A 397 -2.33 -26.86 30.20
N GLN A 398 -1.72 -25.84 30.79
CA GLN A 398 -1.95 -24.44 30.41
C GLN A 398 -1.52 -24.15 28.96
N MET A 399 -0.38 -24.70 28.54
CA MET A 399 0.13 -24.53 27.17
C MET A 399 -0.73 -25.28 26.14
N LEU A 400 -1.27 -26.46 26.51
CA LEU A 400 -2.22 -27.19 25.68
C LEU A 400 -3.52 -26.39 25.49
N VAL A 401 -4.09 -25.83 26.57
CA VAL A 401 -5.31 -25.01 26.49
C VAL A 401 -5.07 -23.76 25.63
N ALA A 402 -3.91 -23.11 25.77
CA ALA A 402 -3.54 -21.96 24.95
C ALA A 402 -3.41 -22.33 23.45
N GLY A 403 -2.80 -23.48 23.14
CA GLY A 403 -2.70 -23.99 21.77
C GLY A 403 -4.06 -24.33 21.17
N ALA A 404 -4.91 -25.09 21.88
CA ALA A 404 -6.27 -25.42 21.46
C ALA A 404 -7.14 -24.18 21.22
N THR A 405 -7.00 -23.17 22.08
CA THR A 405 -7.71 -21.89 21.95
C THR A 405 -7.23 -21.12 20.71
N SER A 406 -5.94 -21.19 20.38
CA SER A 406 -5.38 -20.61 19.14
C SER A 406 -5.93 -21.30 17.90
N ILE A 407 -5.99 -22.64 17.90
CA ILE A 407 -6.59 -23.43 16.81
C ILE A 407 -8.06 -23.02 16.59
N ALA A 408 -8.86 -22.98 17.67
CA ALA A 408 -10.27 -22.62 17.58
C ALA A 408 -10.48 -21.21 17.02
N ARG A 409 -9.64 -20.24 17.44
CA ARG A 409 -9.70 -18.86 16.94
C ARG A 409 -9.37 -18.77 15.45
N ARG A 410 -8.31 -19.45 15.00
CA ARG A 410 -7.94 -19.50 13.57
C ARG A 410 -9.03 -20.16 12.73
N ALA A 411 -9.61 -21.27 13.20
CA ALA A 411 -10.73 -21.93 12.53
C ALA A 411 -11.96 -21.00 12.41
N ASN A 412 -12.32 -20.26 13.46
CA ASN A 412 -13.41 -19.29 13.42
C ASN A 412 -13.12 -18.13 12.45
N ARG A 413 -11.86 -17.68 12.36
CA ARG A 413 -11.48 -16.65 11.38
C ARG A 413 -11.60 -17.15 9.94
N ILE A 414 -11.21 -18.40 9.66
CA ILE A 414 -11.41 -19.02 8.34
C ILE A 414 -12.90 -19.04 7.98
N LEU A 415 -13.79 -19.38 8.93
CA LEU A 415 -15.24 -19.32 8.71
C LEU A 415 -15.74 -17.91 8.38
N LEU A 416 -15.21 -16.89 9.05
CA LEU A 416 -15.58 -15.49 8.80
C LEU A 416 -15.19 -15.06 7.39
N VAL A 417 -13.96 -15.37 6.97
CA VAL A 417 -13.46 -15.08 5.61
C VAL A 417 -14.29 -15.83 4.58
N ALA A 418 -14.51 -17.13 4.77
CA ALA A 418 -15.30 -17.95 3.84
C ALA A 418 -16.75 -17.43 3.70
N LYS A 419 -17.38 -17.01 4.80
CA LYS A 419 -18.72 -16.43 4.76
C LYS A 419 -18.76 -15.13 3.94
N ARG A 420 -17.77 -14.25 4.12
CA ARG A 420 -17.68 -12.99 3.36
C ARG A 420 -17.51 -13.25 1.86
N GLU A 421 -16.70 -14.23 1.49
CA GLU A 421 -16.50 -14.61 0.08
C GLU A 421 -17.76 -15.20 -0.56
N VAL A 422 -18.55 -15.94 0.21
CA VAL A 422 -19.88 -16.42 -0.23
C VAL A 422 -20.88 -15.26 -0.42
N GLU A 423 -20.76 -14.19 0.37
CA GLU A 423 -21.58 -12.97 0.24
C GLU A 423 -21.13 -12.10 -0.95
N ASN A 424 -19.84 -12.12 -1.29
CA ASN A 424 -19.25 -11.36 -2.40
C ASN A 424 -19.40 -12.03 -3.78
N SER A 425 -19.63 -13.35 -3.81
CA SER A 425 -19.72 -14.10 -5.06
C SER A 425 -21.15 -14.21 -5.58
N GLU A 426 -21.30 -14.11 -6.90
CA GLU A 426 -22.55 -14.38 -7.62
C GLU A 426 -22.61 -15.81 -8.19
N ASP A 427 -21.50 -16.57 -8.18
CA ASP A 427 -21.44 -17.94 -8.71
C ASP A 427 -22.10 -18.95 -7.74
N PRO A 428 -23.24 -19.56 -8.12
CA PRO A 428 -23.93 -20.51 -7.25
C PRO A 428 -23.09 -21.72 -6.86
N LYS A 429 -22.26 -22.25 -7.77
CA LYS A 429 -21.46 -23.46 -7.50
C LYS A 429 -20.39 -23.20 -6.47
N PHE A 430 -19.65 -22.09 -6.64
CA PHE A 430 -18.67 -21.65 -5.66
C PHE A 430 -19.30 -21.39 -4.29
N ARG A 431 -20.43 -20.68 -4.25
CA ARG A 431 -21.14 -20.38 -2.99
C ARG A 431 -21.57 -21.65 -2.26
N GLU A 432 -22.12 -22.63 -2.97
CA GLU A 432 -22.51 -23.92 -2.40
C GLU A 432 -21.31 -24.71 -1.88
N ALA A 433 -20.23 -24.78 -2.66
CA ALA A 433 -19.01 -25.50 -2.27
C ALA A 433 -18.36 -24.90 -1.01
N VAL A 434 -18.16 -23.58 -0.98
CA VAL A 434 -17.56 -22.90 0.18
C VAL A 434 -18.47 -22.98 1.40
N LYS A 435 -19.80 -22.87 1.24
CA LYS A 435 -20.76 -23.02 2.33
C LYS A 435 -20.73 -24.44 2.92
N ALA A 436 -20.73 -25.47 2.07
CA ALA A 436 -20.66 -26.87 2.51
C ALA A 436 -19.37 -27.15 3.30
N ALA A 437 -18.23 -26.69 2.80
CA ALA A 437 -16.95 -26.84 3.48
C ALA A 437 -16.90 -26.06 4.82
N SER A 438 -17.48 -24.85 4.86
CA SER A 438 -17.57 -24.03 6.07
C SER A 438 -18.47 -24.68 7.13
N ASP A 439 -19.60 -25.24 6.72
CA ASP A 439 -20.51 -25.96 7.61
C ASP A 439 -19.83 -27.21 8.21
N GLU A 440 -19.00 -27.91 7.44
CA GLU A 440 -18.19 -29.02 7.93
C GLU A 440 -17.16 -28.54 8.97
N LEU A 441 -16.39 -27.49 8.67
CA LEU A 441 -15.41 -26.91 9.59
C LEU A 441 -16.05 -26.48 10.91
N SER A 442 -17.20 -25.79 10.87
CA SER A 442 -17.89 -25.31 12.08
C SER A 442 -18.21 -26.42 13.08
N LYS A 443 -18.58 -27.62 12.58
CA LYS A 443 -18.94 -28.78 13.39
C LYS A 443 -17.73 -29.42 14.11
N THR A 444 -16.51 -29.13 13.65
CA THR A 444 -15.28 -29.71 14.22
C THR A 444 -14.69 -28.94 15.40
N ILE A 445 -15.02 -27.64 15.54
CA ILE A 445 -14.40 -26.75 16.53
C ILE A 445 -14.78 -27.13 17.96
N SER A 446 -16.09 -27.26 18.25
CA SER A 446 -16.58 -27.54 19.60
C SER A 446 -16.06 -28.88 20.16
N PRO A 447 -16.12 -30.01 19.41
CA PRO A 447 -15.52 -31.27 19.86
C PRO A 447 -14.04 -31.15 20.24
N MET A 448 -13.22 -30.48 19.43
CA MET A 448 -11.80 -30.31 19.72
C MET A 448 -11.57 -29.52 21.02
N VAL A 449 -12.35 -28.46 21.27
CA VAL A 449 -12.25 -27.68 22.51
C VAL A 449 -12.66 -28.51 23.73
N MET A 450 -13.67 -29.39 23.58
CA MET A 450 -14.07 -30.31 24.66
C MET A 450 -12.97 -31.34 24.95
N ASP A 451 -12.38 -31.94 23.91
CA ASP A 451 -11.28 -32.89 24.07
C ASP A 451 -10.04 -32.23 24.70
N ALA A 452 -9.72 -30.99 24.31
CA ALA A 452 -8.64 -30.22 24.91
C ALA A 452 -8.86 -30.00 26.41
N LYS A 453 -10.10 -29.69 26.82
CA LYS A 453 -10.46 -29.55 28.24
C LYS A 453 -10.33 -30.87 28.98
N ALA A 454 -10.73 -31.99 28.37
CA ALA A 454 -10.59 -33.31 28.97
C ALA A 454 -9.10 -33.66 29.20
N VAL A 455 -8.24 -33.44 28.19
CA VAL A 455 -6.79 -33.60 28.32
C VAL A 455 -6.22 -32.66 29.39
N ALA A 456 -6.65 -31.41 29.45
CA ALA A 456 -6.17 -30.49 30.48
C ALA A 456 -6.50 -30.96 31.92
N GLY A 457 -7.61 -31.69 32.10
CA GLY A 457 -8.00 -32.29 33.38
C GLY A 457 -7.18 -33.53 33.77
N ASN A 458 -6.70 -34.31 32.79
CA ASN A 458 -5.81 -35.44 33.02
C ASN A 458 -4.83 -35.62 31.84
N ILE A 459 -3.79 -34.80 31.82
CA ILE A 459 -2.89 -34.68 30.67
C ILE A 459 -2.05 -35.93 30.43
N SER A 460 -1.91 -36.80 31.42
CA SER A 460 -1.12 -38.02 31.31
C SER A 460 -1.90 -39.21 30.72
N ASP A 461 -3.21 -39.06 30.47
CA ASP A 461 -4.05 -40.13 29.91
C ASP A 461 -3.85 -40.26 28.39
N PRO A 462 -3.27 -41.37 27.90
CA PRO A 462 -3.02 -41.56 26.47
C PRO A 462 -4.30 -41.62 25.61
N GLY A 463 -5.42 -42.07 26.18
CA GLY A 463 -6.70 -42.12 25.50
C GLY A 463 -7.24 -40.72 25.19
N LEU A 464 -7.22 -39.85 26.20
CA LEU A 464 -7.63 -38.45 26.05
C LEU A 464 -6.71 -37.69 25.09
N GLN A 465 -5.39 -37.88 25.21
CA GLN A 465 -4.41 -37.27 24.30
C GLN A 465 -4.70 -37.66 22.84
N LYS A 466 -4.97 -38.96 22.59
CA LYS A 466 -5.34 -39.45 21.26
C LYS A 466 -6.62 -38.82 20.74
N SER A 467 -7.69 -38.78 21.55
CA SER A 467 -8.97 -38.15 21.16
C SER A 467 -8.80 -36.69 20.75
N PHE A 468 -8.03 -35.92 21.52
CA PHE A 468 -7.71 -34.53 21.18
C PHE A 468 -6.96 -34.42 19.85
N LEU A 469 -5.94 -35.25 19.62
CA LEU A 469 -5.18 -35.25 18.36
C LEU A 469 -6.07 -35.63 17.16
N ASP A 470 -6.92 -36.64 17.30
CA ASP A 470 -7.86 -37.04 16.25
C ASP A 470 -8.84 -35.91 15.90
N SER A 471 -9.35 -35.19 16.91
CA SER A 471 -10.18 -33.99 16.70
C SER A 471 -9.39 -32.83 16.08
N GLY A 472 -8.11 -32.67 16.43
CA GLY A 472 -7.19 -31.71 15.82
C GLY A 472 -6.96 -31.97 14.33
N TYR A 473 -6.71 -33.22 13.93
CA TYR A 473 -6.57 -33.60 12.53
C TYR A 473 -7.88 -33.47 11.75
N ARG A 474 -9.04 -33.69 12.40
CA ARG A 474 -10.35 -33.41 11.79
C ARG A 474 -10.53 -31.93 11.45
N ILE A 475 -10.13 -31.01 12.35
CA ILE A 475 -10.12 -29.57 12.04
C ILE A 475 -9.22 -29.29 10.83
N LEU A 476 -7.99 -29.82 10.81
CA LEU A 476 -7.07 -29.62 9.68
C LEU A 476 -7.66 -30.11 8.34
N GLY A 477 -8.28 -31.29 8.32
CA GLY A 477 -8.94 -31.81 7.14
C GLY A 477 -10.10 -30.92 6.66
N ALA A 478 -10.91 -30.41 7.59
CA ALA A 478 -12.00 -29.50 7.25
C ALA A 478 -11.49 -28.13 6.74
N VAL A 479 -10.40 -27.60 7.32
CA VAL A 479 -9.74 -26.39 6.82
C VAL A 479 -9.19 -26.60 5.41
N ALA A 480 -8.56 -27.75 5.13
CA ALA A 480 -8.06 -28.07 3.81
C ALA A 480 -9.18 -28.10 2.75
N LYS A 481 -10.34 -28.66 3.09
CA LYS A 481 -11.54 -28.64 2.22
C LYS A 481 -12.04 -27.23 1.94
N VAL A 482 -12.07 -26.37 2.96
CA VAL A 482 -12.41 -24.94 2.75
C VAL A 482 -11.43 -24.34 1.76
N ARG A 483 -10.12 -24.52 1.94
CA ARG A 483 -9.10 -24.03 1.01
C ARG A 483 -9.28 -24.58 -0.41
N GLU A 484 -9.55 -25.87 -0.56
CA GLU A 484 -9.77 -26.52 -1.86
C GLU A 484 -10.98 -25.91 -2.59
N ALA A 485 -12.02 -25.49 -1.88
CA ALA A 485 -13.17 -24.79 -2.48
C ALA A 485 -12.82 -23.42 -3.10
N PHE A 486 -11.67 -22.83 -2.73
CA PHE A 486 -11.13 -21.60 -3.34
C PHE A 486 -10.14 -21.86 -4.47
N GLN A 487 -9.85 -23.13 -4.81
CA GLN A 487 -9.06 -23.43 -5.99
C GLN A 487 -9.91 -23.26 -7.25
N PRO A 488 -9.35 -22.66 -8.32
CA PRO A 488 -10.01 -22.68 -9.62
C PRO A 488 -10.33 -24.12 -9.98
N GLN A 489 -11.59 -24.43 -10.31
CA GLN A 489 -11.89 -25.72 -10.92
C GLN A 489 -11.21 -25.72 -12.28
N GLU A 490 -10.07 -26.41 -12.40
CA GLU A 490 -9.47 -26.63 -13.71
C GLU A 490 -10.53 -27.32 -14.58
N PRO A 491 -10.83 -26.81 -15.78
CA PRO A 491 -11.66 -27.55 -16.72
C PRO A 491 -11.00 -28.90 -16.95
N ASP A 492 -11.79 -29.99 -16.89
CA ASP A 492 -11.30 -31.36 -17.13
C ASP A 492 -10.40 -31.38 -18.37
N PHE A 493 -9.10 -31.58 -18.15
CA PHE A 493 -8.11 -31.69 -19.20
C PHE A 493 -7.62 -33.13 -19.29
N PRO A 494 -7.62 -33.74 -20.48
CA PRO A 494 -7.93 -33.14 -21.78
C PRO A 494 -9.44 -32.99 -22.04
N PRO A 495 -9.85 -32.00 -22.87
CA PRO A 495 -11.22 -31.92 -23.35
C PRO A 495 -11.61 -33.24 -24.04
N PRO A 496 -12.88 -33.68 -23.95
CA PRO A 496 -13.33 -34.88 -24.64
C PRO A 496 -13.01 -34.77 -26.14
N PRO A 497 -12.46 -35.82 -26.76
CA PRO A 497 -12.17 -35.81 -28.18
C PRO A 497 -13.45 -35.46 -28.96
N PRO A 498 -13.35 -34.67 -30.04
CA PRO A 498 -14.50 -34.32 -30.85
C PRO A 498 -15.20 -35.59 -31.32
N ASP A 499 -16.53 -35.59 -31.27
CA ASP A 499 -17.35 -36.73 -31.68
C ASP A 499 -17.28 -36.91 -33.20
N LEU A 500 -16.40 -37.82 -33.63
CA LEU A 500 -16.16 -38.14 -35.03
C LEU A 500 -17.28 -39.01 -35.63
N GLU A 501 -18.27 -39.46 -34.85
CA GLU A 501 -19.37 -40.32 -35.35
C GLU A 501 -20.33 -39.56 -36.28
N GLN A 502 -20.29 -38.22 -36.30
CA GLN A 502 -21.05 -37.39 -37.23
C GLN A 502 -20.34 -37.14 -38.57
N LEU A 503 -19.08 -37.57 -38.74
CA LEU A 503 -18.40 -37.54 -40.02
C LEU A 503 -18.91 -38.67 -40.91
N ARG A 504 -20.03 -38.44 -41.58
CA ARG A 504 -20.42 -39.24 -42.74
C ARG A 504 -19.49 -38.90 -43.91
N LEU A 505 -18.47 -39.72 -44.11
CA LEU A 505 -17.76 -39.80 -45.39
C LEU A 505 -18.70 -40.43 -46.41
N THR A 506 -19.62 -39.63 -46.96
CA THR A 506 -20.36 -40.05 -48.14
C THR A 506 -19.40 -39.94 -49.31
N ASP A 507 -18.87 -41.09 -49.76
CA ASP A 507 -18.14 -41.23 -51.03
C ASP A 507 -19.13 -41.11 -52.21
N GLU A 508 -19.87 -39.99 -52.26
CA GLU A 508 -20.57 -39.60 -53.49
C GLU A 508 -19.52 -39.14 -54.49
N LEU A 509 -19.18 -40.05 -55.41
CA LEU A 509 -18.51 -39.72 -56.66
C LEU A 509 -19.20 -38.47 -57.24
N ALA A 510 -18.47 -37.36 -57.28
CA ALA A 510 -18.96 -36.11 -57.84
C ALA A 510 -19.56 -36.37 -59.23
N PRO A 511 -20.76 -35.84 -59.54
CA PRO A 511 -21.34 -35.99 -60.88
C PRO A 511 -20.35 -35.45 -61.93
N PRO A 512 -20.25 -36.09 -63.10
CA PRO A 512 -19.28 -35.68 -64.12
C PRO A 512 -19.50 -34.21 -64.47
N LYS A 513 -18.41 -33.41 -64.39
CA LYS A 513 -18.41 -31.99 -64.71
C LYS A 513 -18.99 -31.77 -66.11
N PRO A 514 -19.96 -30.85 -66.30
CA PRO A 514 -20.30 -30.34 -67.62
C PRO A 514 -19.04 -29.75 -68.29
N PRO A 515 -18.89 -29.83 -69.62
CA PRO A 515 -17.78 -29.17 -70.28
C PRO A 515 -17.82 -27.66 -69.98
N LEU A 516 -16.69 -27.13 -69.50
CA LEU A 516 -16.52 -25.70 -69.22
C LEU A 516 -16.68 -24.90 -70.52
N PRO A 517 -17.45 -23.80 -70.55
CA PRO A 517 -17.28 -22.81 -71.60
C PRO A 517 -15.84 -22.28 -71.52
N GLU A 518 -15.16 -22.19 -72.67
CA GLU A 518 -13.78 -21.69 -72.74
C GLU A 518 -13.68 -20.30 -72.09
N GLY A 519 -12.88 -20.18 -71.03
CA GLY A 519 -12.33 -18.88 -70.61
C GLY A 519 -12.53 -18.42 -69.17
N GLU A 520 -13.17 -19.16 -68.26
CA GLU A 520 -13.29 -18.71 -66.86
C GLU A 520 -12.49 -19.58 -65.88
N VAL A 521 -11.31 -19.07 -65.50
CA VAL A 521 -10.56 -19.54 -64.33
C VAL A 521 -11.10 -18.78 -63.11
N PRO A 522 -11.44 -19.43 -61.98
CA PRO A 522 -11.84 -18.72 -60.78
C PRO A 522 -10.73 -17.76 -60.33
N PRO A 523 -11.08 -16.55 -59.86
CA PRO A 523 -10.09 -15.53 -59.52
C PRO A 523 -9.14 -16.02 -58.40
N PRO A 524 -7.85 -15.65 -58.43
CA PRO A 524 -6.91 -16.05 -57.40
C PRO A 524 -7.38 -15.52 -56.04
N ARG A 525 -7.39 -16.40 -55.04
CA ARG A 525 -7.76 -16.03 -53.67
C ARG A 525 -6.76 -14.98 -53.18
N PRO A 526 -7.21 -13.79 -52.71
CA PRO A 526 -6.30 -12.79 -52.18
C PRO A 526 -5.50 -13.37 -51.01
N PRO A 527 -4.24 -12.95 -50.81
CA PRO A 527 -3.46 -13.37 -49.66
C PRO A 527 -4.22 -12.99 -48.39
N PRO A 528 -4.25 -13.87 -47.36
CA PRO A 528 -4.82 -13.49 -46.07
C PRO A 528 -4.12 -12.22 -45.56
N PRO A 529 -4.85 -11.26 -44.98
CA PRO A 529 -4.25 -10.04 -44.44
C PRO A 529 -3.15 -10.40 -43.45
N GLU A 530 -2.01 -9.69 -43.51
CA GLU A 530 -0.95 -9.84 -42.51
C GLU A 530 -1.51 -9.45 -41.15
N GLU A 531 -1.58 -10.42 -40.24
CA GLU A 531 -1.96 -10.20 -38.85
C GLU A 531 -0.75 -9.64 -38.11
N LYS A 532 -0.48 -8.35 -38.30
CA LYS A 532 0.48 -7.61 -37.48
C LYS A 532 -0.31 -6.70 -36.56
N ASP A 533 -0.19 -6.94 -35.25
CA ASP A 533 -0.63 -5.95 -34.26
C ASP A 533 0.15 -4.65 -34.52
N GLU A 534 -0.55 -3.51 -34.55
CA GLU A 534 0.07 -2.22 -34.89
C GLU A 534 1.14 -1.85 -33.86
N GLU A 535 2.38 -1.70 -34.33
CA GLU A 535 3.54 -1.32 -33.52
C GLU A 535 3.43 0.16 -33.12
N PHE A 536 3.82 0.52 -31.89
CA PHE A 536 3.73 1.90 -31.43
C PHE A 536 4.61 2.81 -32.31
N PRO A 537 4.13 3.97 -32.78
CA PRO A 537 4.88 4.81 -33.70
C PRO A 537 6.26 5.19 -33.16
N GLU A 538 7.33 4.86 -33.90
CA GLU A 538 8.68 5.28 -33.56
C GLU A 538 8.82 6.80 -33.72
N GLN A 539 9.46 7.45 -32.73
CA GLN A 539 9.77 8.87 -32.77
C GLN A 539 10.71 9.18 -33.94
N LYS A 540 10.29 10.10 -34.83
CA LYS A 540 11.18 10.62 -35.88
C LYS A 540 12.08 11.72 -35.31
N ALA A 541 13.36 11.68 -35.64
CA ALA A 541 14.32 12.69 -35.19
C ALA A 541 13.87 14.10 -35.62
N GLY A 542 13.63 14.98 -34.64
CA GLY A 542 13.23 16.38 -34.86
C GLY A 542 11.77 16.72 -34.56
N GLU A 543 10.93 15.76 -34.18
CA GLU A 543 9.55 16.05 -33.75
C GLU A 543 9.50 16.63 -32.33
N VAL A 544 8.90 17.82 -32.18
CA VAL A 544 8.63 18.42 -30.87
C VAL A 544 7.34 17.82 -30.31
N ILE A 545 7.48 16.82 -29.44
CA ILE A 545 6.34 16.13 -28.84
C ILE A 545 6.28 16.41 -27.33
N ASN A 546 5.05 16.54 -26.81
CA ASN A 546 4.79 16.56 -25.38
C ASN A 546 5.17 15.21 -24.77
N GLN A 547 6.40 15.11 -24.23
CA GLN A 547 6.94 13.89 -23.62
C GLN A 547 5.99 13.22 -22.60
N PRO A 548 5.37 13.96 -21.65
CA PRO A 548 4.35 13.41 -20.76
C PRO A 548 3.20 12.70 -21.48
N MET A 549 2.66 13.30 -22.55
CA MET A 549 1.53 12.75 -23.29
C MET A 549 1.93 11.48 -24.06
N MET A 550 3.11 11.48 -24.68
CA MET A 550 3.61 10.29 -25.34
C MET A 550 3.86 9.14 -24.36
N MET A 551 4.44 9.43 -23.19
CA MET A 551 4.64 8.41 -22.16
C MET A 551 3.31 7.81 -21.70
N ALA A 552 2.25 8.62 -21.56
CA ALA A 552 0.92 8.13 -21.23
C ALA A 552 0.31 7.26 -22.35
N ALA A 553 0.45 7.68 -23.61
CA ALA A 553 -0.02 6.90 -24.76
C ALA A 553 0.73 5.57 -24.89
N ARG A 554 2.05 5.57 -24.68
CA ARG A 554 2.88 4.36 -24.69
C ARG A 554 2.50 3.41 -23.56
N GLN A 555 2.18 3.92 -22.36
CA GLN A 555 1.68 3.11 -21.25
C GLN A 555 0.37 2.39 -21.59
N LEU A 556 -0.57 3.09 -22.24
CA LEU A 556 -1.83 2.48 -22.65
C LEU A 556 -1.61 1.41 -23.74
N HIS A 557 -0.73 1.69 -24.71
CA HIS A 557 -0.38 0.72 -25.75
C HIS A 557 0.31 -0.53 -25.18
N ASP A 558 1.29 -0.34 -24.28
CA ASP A 558 2.00 -1.44 -23.63
C ASP A 558 1.08 -2.33 -22.78
N GLU A 559 0.02 -1.78 -22.20
CA GLU A 559 -0.99 -2.55 -21.49
C GLU A 559 -1.95 -3.28 -22.46
N ALA A 560 -2.37 -2.61 -23.53
CA ALA A 560 -3.28 -3.17 -24.53
C ALA A 560 -2.64 -4.33 -25.31
N ARG A 561 -1.36 -4.22 -25.69
CA ARG A 561 -0.66 -5.25 -26.49
C ARG A 561 -0.44 -6.58 -25.75
N LYS A 562 -0.67 -6.63 -24.43
CA LYS A 562 -0.65 -7.89 -23.67
C LYS A 562 -1.83 -8.79 -24.03
N TRP A 563 -2.84 -8.25 -24.70
CA TRP A 563 -4.07 -8.93 -25.06
C TRP A 563 -4.22 -8.99 -26.58
N SER A 564 -4.64 -10.15 -27.11
CA SER A 564 -4.93 -10.28 -28.55
C SER A 564 -6.12 -9.41 -28.94
N SER A 565 -5.99 -8.72 -30.06
CA SER A 565 -7.03 -7.87 -30.66
C SER A 565 -8.16 -8.69 -31.30
N LYS A 566 -8.04 -10.01 -31.39
CA LYS A 566 -9.03 -10.86 -32.05
C LYS A 566 -10.14 -11.34 -31.13
N VAL A 567 -11.36 -10.98 -31.52
CA VAL A 567 -12.66 -11.61 -31.21
C VAL A 567 -12.89 -11.87 -29.71
N SER A 568 -13.52 -10.87 -29.06
CA SER A 568 -14.15 -10.85 -27.71
C SER A 568 -13.67 -9.73 -26.78
N ASN A 569 -12.66 -8.94 -27.18
CA ASN A 569 -12.12 -7.83 -26.38
C ASN A 569 -12.50 -6.45 -26.97
N GLU A 570 -13.79 -6.19 -27.21
CA GLU A 570 -14.28 -4.92 -27.77
C GLU A 570 -13.94 -3.68 -26.91
N VAL A 571 -13.61 -3.86 -25.62
CA VAL A 571 -13.18 -2.78 -24.71
C VAL A 571 -11.90 -2.06 -25.18
N PHE A 572 -11.03 -2.73 -25.95
CA PHE A 572 -9.76 -2.16 -26.41
C PHE A 572 -9.84 -1.46 -27.78
N LEU A 573 -10.93 -1.64 -28.53
CA LEU A 573 -11.09 -1.07 -29.87
C LEU A 573 -11.79 0.30 -29.85
N GLU A 574 -12.51 0.67 -28.78
CA GLU A 574 -13.29 1.93 -28.71
C GLU A 574 -12.51 3.16 -28.20
N LYS A 575 -11.23 3.03 -27.82
CA LYS A 575 -10.42 4.16 -27.30
C LYS A 575 -9.07 4.37 -28.01
N GLY A 576 -8.94 3.90 -29.25
CA GLY A 576 -7.85 4.24 -30.16
C GLY A 576 -8.06 5.58 -30.83
#